data_AF-A0A401IAD3-F1
#
_entry.id   AF-A0A401IAD3-F1
#
_cell.length_a   1.000
_cell.length_b   1.000
_cell.length_c   1.000
_cell.angle_alpha   90.00
_cell.angle_beta   90.00
_cell.angle_gamma   90.00
#
_symmetry.space_group_name_H-M   'P 1'
#
loop_
_entity.id
_entity.type
_entity.pdbx_description
1 polymer ?
#
loop_
_entity_poly.entity_id
_entity_poly.type
_entity_poly.pdbx_seq_one_letter_code
_entity_poly.pdbx_strand_id
1 'polypeptide(L)' 'MTKLEIYMQNYSKFTTTVEHYDVEELNRKINEKNGQTIVIGDVIIDPRNILKIIPVRSE' A
#
# COMPACT_ATOMS: atom_id res chain seq x y z
N MET A 1 -0.75 1.05 -14.85
CA MET A 1 -0.48 2.03 -13.77
C MET A 1 -1.74 2.46 -13.03
N THR A 2 -1.83 2.11 -11.75
CA THR A 2 -2.85 2.57 -10.80
C THR A 2 -2.17 3.41 -9.72
N LYS A 3 -2.67 4.63 -9.51
CA LYS A 3 -2.21 5.49 -8.42
C LYS A 3 -2.85 5.03 -7.11
N LEU A 4 -2.06 4.88 -6.06
CA LEU A 4 -2.51 4.48 -4.74
C LEU A 4 -2.24 5.60 -3.74
N GLU A 5 -3.19 5.84 -2.85
CA GLU A 5 -2.97 6.59 -1.62
C GLU A 5 -2.89 5.62 -0.43
N ILE A 6 -1.78 5.70 0.30
CA ILE A 6 -1.49 4.90 1.49
C ILE A 6 -1.61 5.82 2.70
N TYR A 7 -2.57 5.53 3.56
CA TYR A 7 -2.80 6.24 4.81
C TYR A 7 -2.18 5.46 5.95
N MET A 8 -1.43 6.17 6.80
CA MET A 8 -0.75 5.59 7.95
C MET A 8 -1.53 5.88 9.24
N GLN A 9 -1.28 5.06 10.27
CA GLN A 9 -1.87 5.25 11.60
C GLN A 9 -1.47 6.58 12.26
N ASN A 10 -0.32 7.16 11.88
CA ASN A 10 0.12 8.46 12.37
C ASN A 10 -0.46 9.65 11.56
N TYR A 11 -1.52 9.42 10.78
CA TYR A 11 -2.17 10.39 9.89
C TYR A 11 -1.31 10.91 8.72
N SER A 12 -0.11 10.36 8.50
CA SER A 12 0.65 10.64 7.28
C SER A 12 0.04 9.93 6.07
N LYS A 13 0.27 10.52 4.88
CA LYS A 13 -0.20 9.99 3.59
C LYS A 13 0.96 9.90 2.62
N PHE A 14 1.08 8.75 1.95
CA PHE A 14 1.99 8.54 0.82
C PHE A 14 1.19 8.27 -0.44
N THR A 15 1.76 8.65 -1.58
CA THR A 15 1.20 8.37 -2.90
C THR A 15 2.24 7.59 -3.69
N THR A 16 1.82 6.51 -4.34
CA THR A 16 2.67 5.70 -5.21
C THR A 16 1.90 5.25 -6.44
N THR A 17 2.59 4.69 -7.42
CA THR A 17 2.00 4.11 -8.63
C THR A 17 2.44 2.66 -8.75
N VAL A 18 1.49 1.77 -9.05
CA VAL A 18 1.76 0.35 -9.31
C VAL A 18 1.33 -0.02 -10.72
N GLU A 19 2.09 -0.88 -11.41
CA GLU A 19 1.74 -1.29 -12.78
C GLU A 19 0.52 -2.20 -12.82
N HIS A 20 0.56 -3.26 -12.03
CA HIS A 20 -0.43 -4.32 -11.95
C HIS A 20 -1.06 -4.31 -10.56
N TYR A 21 -2.05 -3.44 -10.35
CA TYR A 21 -2.76 -3.41 -9.08
C TYR A 21 -3.64 -4.65 -8.93
N ASP A 22 -3.26 -5.53 -8.01
CA ASP A 22 -4.04 -6.68 -7.57
C ASP A 22 -4.36 -6.54 -6.08
N VAL A 23 -5.66 -6.46 -5.76
CA VAL A 23 -6.15 -6.26 -4.40
C VAL A 23 -5.94 -7.50 -3.52
N GLU A 24 -6.04 -8.70 -4.07
CA GLU A 24 -5.85 -9.95 -3.33
C GLU A 24 -4.38 -10.16 -3.03
N GLU A 25 -3.51 -9.92 -4.02
CA GLU A 25 -2.06 -10.00 -3.83
C GLU A 25 -1.56 -8.99 -2.78
N LEU A 26 -2.04 -7.75 -2.84
CA LEU A 26 -1.70 -6.71 -1.88
C LEU A 26 -2.19 -7.07 -0.47
N ASN A 27 -3.43 -7.53 -0.35
CA ASN A 27 -3.98 -7.95 0.94
C ASN A 27 -3.20 -9.14 1.52
N ARG A 28 -2.81 -10.10 0.69
CA ARG A 28 -1.97 -11.23 1.09
C ARG A 28 -0.61 -10.74 1.61
N LYS A 29 0.09 -9.89 0.85
CA LYS A 29 1.39 -9.29 1.25
C LYS A 29 1.33 -8.56 2.59
N ILE A 30 0.23 -7.85 2.87
CA ILE A 30 0.02 -7.14 4.15
C ILE A 30 -0.20 -8.13 5.32
N ASN A 31 -0.84 -9.26 5.05
CA ASN A 31 -1.24 -10.23 6.08
C ASN A 31 -0.25 -11.39 6.29
N GLU A 32 0.67 -11.67 5.37
CA GLU A 32 1.74 -12.69 5.49
C GLU A 32 2.85 -12.30 6.50
N LYS A 33 2.49 -11.60 7.59
CA LYS A 33 3.38 -10.96 8.56
C LYS A 33 4.41 -11.91 9.18
N ASN A 34 5.63 -11.85 8.66
CA ASN A 34 6.87 -12.32 9.31
C ASN A 34 7.72 -11.17 9.86
N GLY A 35 7.11 -10.02 10.19
CA GLY A 35 7.81 -8.86 10.76
C GLY A 35 8.67 -8.05 9.77
N GLN A 36 8.49 -8.24 8.46
CA GLN A 36 9.26 -7.56 7.42
C GLN A 36 8.50 -6.39 6.80
N THR A 37 9.24 -5.39 6.32
CA THR A 37 8.72 -4.30 5.47
C THR A 37 8.26 -4.85 4.13
N ILE A 38 7.22 -4.26 3.54
CA ILE A 38 6.73 -4.61 2.21
C ILE A 38 7.04 -3.48 1.21
N VAL A 39 7.11 -3.84 -0.07
CA VAL A 39 7.26 -2.88 -1.18
C VAL A 39 5.91 -2.69 -1.86
N ILE A 40 5.49 -1.44 -2.01
CA ILE A 40 4.28 -1.05 -2.76
C ILE A 40 4.71 0.03 -3.75
N GLY A 41 4.75 -0.30 -5.04
CA GLY A 41 5.28 0.60 -6.06
C GLY A 41 6.74 0.94 -5.78
N ASP A 42 7.02 2.22 -5.58
CA ASP A 42 8.33 2.78 -5.24
C ASP A 42 8.54 3.04 -3.73
N VAL A 43 7.61 2.60 -2.87
CA VAL A 43 7.67 2.82 -1.42
C VAL A 43 7.95 1.53 -0.66
N ILE A 44 8.89 1.58 0.30
CA ILE A 44 9.13 0.53 1.30
C ILE A 44 8.43 0.93 2.60
N ILE A 45 7.58 0.07 3.14
CA ILE A 45 6.70 0.42 4.26
C ILE A 45 6.51 -0.72 5.25
N ASP A 46 6.38 -0.38 6.53
CA ASP A 46 5.94 -1.34 7.56
C ASP A 46 4.41 -1.51 7.48
N PRO A 47 3.90 -2.70 7.11
CA PRO A 47 2.47 -2.92 6.97
C PRO A 47 1.70 -2.77 8.28
N ARG A 48 2.36 -2.85 9.44
CA ARG A 48 1.72 -2.65 10.75
C ARG A 48 1.26 -1.22 10.98
N ASN A 49 1.88 -0.26 10.31
CA ASN A 49 1.56 1.15 10.45
C ASN A 49 0.56 1.64 9.38
N ILE A 50 0.10 0.76 8.49
CA ILE A 50 -0.90 1.10 7.47
C ILE A 50 -2.28 1.13 8.11
N LEU A 51 -3.02 2.20 7.84
CA LEU A 51 -4.43 2.35 8.21
C LEU A 51 -5.35 1.89 7.07
N LYS A 52 -5.09 2.35 5.84
CA LYS A 52 -5.82 1.93 4.62
C LYS A 52 -5.02 2.25 3.37
N ILE A 53 -5.31 1.53 2.29
CA ILE A 53 -4.78 1.79 0.95
C ILE A 53 -5.98 1.94 0.02
N ILE A 54 -6.01 3.01 -0.77
CA ILE A 54 -7.09 3.25 -1.73
C ILE A 54 -6.52 3.48 -3.13
N PRO A 55 -7.09 2.86 -4.18
CA PRO A 55 -6.82 3.28 -5.54
C PRO A 55 -7.47 4.64 -5.80
N VAL A 56 -6.68 5.57 -6.31
CA VAL A 56 -7.16 6.88 -6.75
C VAL A 56 -7.78 6.67 -8.13
N ARG A 57 -9.11 6.78 -8.21
CA ARG A 57 -9.79 6.88 -9.51
C ARG A 57 -9.49 8.27 -10.07
N SER A 58 -8.93 8.33 -11.27
CA SER A 58 -8.97 9.56 -12.05
C SER A 58 -10.44 9.86 -12.36
N GLU A 59 -10.89 11.07 -12.07
CA GLU A 59 -12.16 11.59 -12.61
C GLU A 59 -12.10 11.68 -14.15
#